data_AF-A0A8T7AY63-F1
#
_entry.id   AF-A0A8T7AY63-F1
#
_cell.length_a   1.000
_cell.length_b   1.000
_cell.length_c   1.000
_cell.angle_alpha   90.00
_cell.angle_beta   90.00
_cell.angle_gamma   90.00
#
_symmetry.space_group_name_H-M   'P 1'
#
loop_
_entity.id
_entity.type
_entity.pdbx_description
1 polymer ?
#
loop_
_entity_poly.entity_id
_entity_poly.type
_entity_poly.pdbx_seq_one_letter_code
_entity_poly.pdbx_strand_id
1 'polypeptide(L)'
;PPHFGLTNTRLTVHLPLIVPDDCQIRVGADHYNWRQGQVVAFDDSYEHEAWNRSGSDRVVLIFECHHPDLTPAERSAIEYGYAARQQWLDQRMQLLHTLLPAAD
;
A
#
# COMPACT_ATOMS: atom_id res chain seq x y z
N PRO A 1 9.82 8.53 5.46
CA PRO A 1 9.69 8.60 6.94
C PRO A 1 9.14 7.26 7.46
N PRO A 2 9.32 6.95 8.76
CA PRO A 2 8.67 5.82 9.40
C PRO A 2 7.14 5.98 9.36
N HIS A 3 6.42 4.94 8.96
CA HIS A 3 4.95 4.91 8.91
C HIS A 3 4.43 3.47 8.90
N PHE A 4 3.10 3.34 8.95
CA PHE A 4 2.37 2.07 8.91
C PHE A 4 1.36 2.09 7.77
N GLY A 5 1.09 0.92 7.22
CA GLY A 5 0.00 0.65 6.31
C GLY A 5 -1.35 0.66 7.03
N LEU A 6 -2.43 0.55 6.25
CA LEU A 6 -3.80 0.68 6.75
C LEU A 6 -4.38 -0.62 7.31
N THR A 7 -3.81 -1.77 6.96
CA THR A 7 -4.41 -3.08 7.23
C THR A 7 -3.36 -4.18 7.17
N ASN A 8 -3.54 -5.24 7.95
CA ASN A 8 -2.74 -6.47 7.90
C ASN A 8 -3.37 -7.55 7.01
N THR A 9 -4.46 -7.25 6.29
CA THR A 9 -5.17 -8.20 5.43
C THR A 9 -4.46 -8.46 4.09
N ARG A 10 -3.37 -7.75 3.82
CA ARG A 10 -2.62 -7.82 2.56
C ARG A 10 -1.13 -7.66 2.82
N LEU A 11 -0.32 -8.22 1.94
CA LEU A 11 1.10 -7.95 1.87
C LEU A 11 1.37 -6.94 0.76
N THR A 12 2.30 -6.02 1.03
CA THR A 12 2.82 -5.08 0.04
C THR A 12 3.98 -5.73 -0.69
N VAL A 13 3.95 -5.69 -2.01
CA VAL A 13 4.93 -6.32 -2.89
C VAL A 13 5.63 -5.28 -3.74
N HIS A 14 6.95 -5.25 -3.63
CA HIS A 14 7.84 -4.39 -4.40
C HIS A 14 8.56 -5.23 -5.46
N LEU A 15 8.31 -4.95 -6.73
CA LEU A 15 9.13 -5.40 -7.85
C LEU A 15 10.05 -4.25 -8.30
N PRO A 16 11.35 -4.28 -7.98
CA PRO A 16 12.26 -3.19 -8.33
C PRO A 16 12.62 -3.25 -9.82
N LEU A 17 12.38 -2.15 -10.54
CA LEU A 17 12.62 -2.04 -11.98
C LEU A 17 13.92 -1.31 -12.30
N ILE A 18 14.21 -0.26 -11.55
CA ILE A 18 15.47 0.51 -11.61
C ILE A 18 15.89 0.78 -10.17
N VAL A 19 17.08 0.33 -9.77
CA VAL A 19 17.59 0.47 -8.40
C VAL A 19 19.05 0.91 -8.43
N PRO A 20 19.34 2.18 -8.11
CA PRO A 20 20.71 2.63 -7.89
C PRO A 20 21.24 2.13 -6.54
N ASP A 21 22.54 2.34 -6.29
CA ASP A 21 23.17 1.98 -5.01
C ASP A 21 22.52 2.72 -3.81
N ASP A 22 22.69 2.19 -2.60
CA ASP A 22 22.18 2.79 -1.35
C ASP A 22 20.65 3.06 -1.34
N CYS A 23 19.89 2.09 -1.86
CA CYS A 23 18.43 2.02 -1.77
C CYS A 23 18.00 0.88 -0.83
N GLN A 24 17.35 1.22 0.28
CA GLN A 24 16.96 0.26 1.33
C GLN A 24 15.53 0.51 1.84
N ILE A 25 14.87 -0.57 2.27
CA ILE A 25 13.68 -0.52 3.11
C ILE A 25 13.95 -1.22 4.44
N ARG A 26 13.47 -0.64 5.54
CA ARG A 26 13.34 -1.30 6.83
C ARG A 26 11.88 -1.64 7.07
N VAL A 27 11.60 -2.84 7.57
CA VAL A 27 10.27 -3.30 7.99
C VAL A 27 10.42 -3.93 9.37
N GLY A 28 9.83 -3.32 10.39
CA GLY A 28 10.10 -3.69 11.79
C GLY A 28 11.59 -3.58 12.10
N ALA A 29 12.20 -4.71 12.46
CA ALA A 29 13.63 -4.83 12.76
C ALA A 29 14.48 -5.24 11.55
N ASP A 30 13.86 -5.67 10.45
CA ASP A 30 14.56 -6.20 9.28
C ASP A 30 14.88 -5.12 8.27
N HIS A 31 16.06 -5.23 7.64
CA HIS A 31 16.53 -4.33 6.61
C HIS A 31 16.74 -5.07 5.29
N TYR A 32 16.27 -4.49 4.19
CA TYR A 32 16.38 -5.08 2.87
C TYR A 32 16.86 -4.06 1.84
N ASN A 33 17.94 -4.39 1.12
CA ASN A 33 18.42 -3.60 -0.02
C ASN A 33 17.75 -4.10 -1.30
N TRP A 34 17.08 -3.21 -2.02
CA TRP A 34 16.45 -3.61 -3.29
C TRP A 34 17.50 -4.08 -4.30
N ARG A 35 17.10 -5.05 -5.11
CA ARG A 35 17.87 -5.56 -6.24
C ARG A 35 16.92 -5.64 -7.43
N GLN A 36 17.35 -5.11 -8.57
CA GLN A 36 16.54 -5.10 -9.78
C GLN A 36 16.06 -6.52 -10.14
N GLY A 37 14.76 -6.66 -10.40
CA GLY A 37 14.13 -7.94 -10.73
C GLY A 37 13.90 -8.89 -9.55
N GLN A 38 14.32 -8.55 -8.33
CA GLN A 38 14.11 -9.38 -7.13
C GLN A 38 12.98 -8.81 -6.28
N VAL A 39 11.87 -9.56 -6.24
CA VAL A 39 10.67 -9.17 -5.49
C VAL A 39 10.93 -9.18 -3.99
N VAL A 40 10.37 -8.18 -3.31
CA VAL A 40 10.25 -8.12 -1.86
C VAL A 40 8.78 -8.07 -1.52
N ALA A 41 8.29 -9.04 -0.76
CA ALA A 41 6.96 -8.99 -0.18
C ALA A 41 7.11 -8.80 1.33
N PHE A 42 6.36 -7.87 1.92
CA PHE A 42 6.39 -7.57 3.34
C PHE A 42 5.01 -7.13 3.82
N ASP A 43 4.75 -7.30 5.11
CA ASP A 43 3.55 -6.79 5.76
C ASP A 43 3.80 -5.31 6.13
N ASP A 44 3.12 -4.39 5.43
CA ASP A 44 3.29 -2.96 5.65
C ASP A 44 2.52 -2.46 6.88
N SER A 45 1.72 -3.31 7.55
CA SER A 45 1.12 -2.99 8.86
C SER A 45 2.15 -2.94 9.99
N TYR A 46 3.37 -3.44 9.76
CA TYR A 46 4.55 -3.16 10.57
C TYR A 46 5.14 -1.80 10.21
N GLU A 47 5.79 -1.15 11.19
CA GLU A 47 6.46 0.13 10.92
C GLU A 47 7.51 -0.08 9.84
N HIS A 48 7.46 0.74 8.80
CA HIS A 48 8.41 0.65 7.70
C HIS A 48 8.89 2.02 7.24
N GLU A 49 10.10 2.02 6.68
CA GLU A 49 10.77 3.21 6.18
C GLU A 49 11.63 2.88 4.98
N ALA A 50 11.51 3.67 3.92
CA ALA A 50 12.27 3.54 2.69
C ALA A 50 13.26 4.70 2.54
N TRP A 51 14.49 4.40 2.15
CA TRP A 51 15.50 5.38 1.80
C TRP A 51 15.96 5.18 0.35
N ASN A 52 16.18 6.30 -0.34
CA ASN A 52 17.00 6.40 -1.54
C ASN A 52 18.04 7.47 -1.24
N ARG A 53 19.26 7.05 -0.91
CA ARG A 53 20.38 7.96 -0.61
C ARG A 53 21.30 8.14 -1.81
N SER A 54 20.95 7.54 -2.95
CA SER A 54 21.65 7.75 -4.21
C SER A 54 21.36 9.13 -4.80
N GLY A 55 22.16 9.52 -5.78
CA GLY A 55 21.89 10.69 -6.63
C GLY A 55 21.00 10.40 -7.84
N SER A 56 20.26 9.28 -7.85
CA SER A 56 19.50 8.82 -9.02
C SER A 56 18.12 8.25 -8.64
N ASP A 57 17.24 8.17 -9.63
CA ASP A 57 15.88 7.68 -9.40
C ASP A 57 15.85 6.18 -9.12
N ARG A 58 15.04 5.80 -8.13
CA ARG A 58 14.67 4.42 -7.84
C ARG A 58 13.23 4.19 -8.30
N VAL A 59 13.03 3.26 -9.22
CA VAL A 59 11.71 2.91 -9.77
C VAL A 59 11.32 1.51 -9.31
N VAL A 60 10.20 1.41 -8.60
CA VAL A 60 9.66 0.16 -8.05
C VAL A 60 8.18 0.07 -8.45
N LEU A 61 7.78 -1.06 -9.01
CA LEU A 61 6.37 -1.40 -9.16
C LEU A 61 5.85 -1.93 -7.82
N ILE A 62 4.82 -1.29 -7.28
CA ILE A 62 4.17 -1.68 -6.03
C ILE A 62 2.80 -2.24 -6.35
N PHE A 63 2.51 -3.41 -5.79
CA PHE A 63 1.18 -4.02 -5.82
C PHE A 63 0.95 -4.79 -4.52
N GLU A 64 -0.27 -5.26 -4.31
CA GLU A 64 -0.66 -5.94 -3.08
C GLU A 64 -1.18 -7.35 -3.40
N CYS A 65 -0.98 -8.27 -2.47
CA CYS A 65 -1.62 -9.57 -2.49
C CYS A 65 -2.32 -9.85 -1.15
N HIS A 66 -3.38 -10.65 -1.17
CA HIS A 66 -4.06 -11.09 0.06
C HIS A 66 -3.07 -11.77 1.00
N HIS A 67 -3.18 -11.49 2.31
CA HIS A 67 -2.38 -12.18 3.31
C HIS A 67 -2.63 -13.70 3.17
N PRO A 68 -1.57 -14.53 3.15
CA PRO A 68 -1.67 -15.95 2.77
C PRO A 68 -2.61 -16.74 3.68
N ASP A 69 -2.67 -16.36 4.95
CA ASP A 69 -3.50 -17.04 5.96
C ASP A 69 -4.99 -16.70 5.88
N LEU A 70 -5.40 -15.75 5.02
CA LEU A 70 -6.82 -15.45 4.82
C LEU A 70 -7.50 -16.55 4.02
N THR A 71 -8.60 -17.06 4.58
CA THR A 71 -9.52 -17.97 3.90
C THR A 71 -10.22 -17.27 2.73
N PRO A 72 -10.74 -18.02 1.73
CA PRO A 72 -11.53 -17.43 0.65
C PRO A 72 -12.73 -16.61 1.14
N ALA A 73 -13.42 -17.07 2.19
CA ALA A 73 -14.57 -16.37 2.76
C ALA A 73 -14.17 -15.02 3.39
N GLU A 74 -13.04 -14.97 4.10
CA GLU A 74 -12.51 -13.73 4.65
C GLU A 74 -12.10 -12.75 3.55
N ARG A 75 -11.42 -13.22 2.48
CA ARG A 75 -11.06 -12.37 1.32
C ARG A 75 -12.31 -11.73 0.71
N SER A 76 -13.35 -12.52 0.46
CA SER A 76 -14.61 -12.02 -0.09
C SER A 76 -15.31 -11.03 0.86
N ALA A 77 -15.30 -11.28 2.17
CA ALA A 77 -15.88 -10.37 3.15
C ALA A 77 -15.14 -9.02 3.21
N ILE A 78 -13.80 -9.05 3.16
CA ILE A 78 -12.95 -7.86 3.14
C ILE A 78 -13.19 -7.04 1.86
N GLU A 79 -13.17 -7.70 0.70
CA GLU A 79 -13.46 -7.06 -0.60
C GLU A 79 -14.84 -6.41 -0.62
N TYR A 80 -15.86 -7.12 -0.10
CA TYR A 80 -17.21 -6.58 0.06
C TYR A 80 -17.22 -5.34 0.97
N GLY A 81 -16.52 -5.39 2.11
CA GLY A 81 -16.42 -4.27 3.04
C GLY A 81 -15.80 -3.02 2.40
N TYR A 82 -14.73 -3.17 1.62
CA TYR A 82 -14.13 -2.07 0.87
C TYR A 82 -15.08 -1.50 -0.18
N ALA A 83 -15.76 -2.37 -0.95
CA ALA A 83 -16.73 -1.94 -1.95
C ALA A 83 -17.91 -1.18 -1.34
N ALA A 84 -18.49 -1.69 -0.25
CA ALA A 84 -19.59 -1.05 0.46
C ALA A 84 -19.17 0.33 1.03
N ARG A 85 -17.97 0.44 1.59
CA ARG A 85 -17.43 1.71 2.08
C ARG A 85 -17.25 2.73 0.95
N GLN A 86 -16.69 2.30 -0.19
CA GLN A 86 -16.49 3.18 -1.33
C GLN A 86 -17.82 3.69 -1.87
N GLN A 87 -18.80 2.79 -2.03
CA GLN A 87 -20.15 3.16 -2.46
C GLN A 87 -20.78 4.19 -1.52
N TRP A 88 -20.62 4.02 -0.21
CA TRP A 88 -21.12 4.99 0.77
C TRP A 88 -20.44 6.36 0.64
N LEU A 89 -19.12 6.40 0.44
CA LEU A 89 -18.37 7.65 0.24
C LEU A 89 -18.84 8.39 -1.01
N ASP A 90 -19.02 7.68 -2.12
CA ASP A 90 -19.44 8.26 -3.39
C ASP A 90 -20.86 8.86 -3.27
N GLN A 91 -21.79 8.10 -2.67
CA GLN A 91 -23.16 8.56 -2.42
C GLN A 91 -23.19 9.76 -1.46
N ARG A 92 -22.38 9.73 -0.40
CA ARG A 92 -22.26 10.85 0.53
C ARG A 92 -21.79 12.12 -0.18
N MET A 93 -20.79 12.02 -1.04
CA MET A 93 -20.30 13.19 -1.79
C MET A 93 -21.38 13.75 -2.73
N GLN A 94 -22.12 12.89 -3.43
CA GLN A 94 -23.24 13.32 -4.28
C GLN A 94 -24.32 14.04 -3.47
N LEU A 95 -24.67 13.51 -2.29
CA LEU A 95 -25.64 14.15 -1.40
C LEU A 95 -25.15 15.50 -0.90
N LEU A 96 -23.88 15.61 -0.49
CA LEU A 96 -23.30 16.88 -0.03
C LEU A 96 -23.30 17.93 -1.15
N HIS A 97 -22.94 17.58 -2.38
CA HIS A 97 -23.03 18.49 -3.52
C HIS A 97 -24.47 18.95 -3.81
N THR A 98 -25.45 18.10 -3.54
CA THR A 98 -26.88 18.43 -3.73
C THR A 98 -27.38 19.36 -2.63
N LEU A 99 -26.99 19.13 -1.37
CA LEU A 99 -27.50 19.84 -0.19
C LEU A 99 -26.75 21.13 0.12
N LEU A 100 -25.49 21.22 -0.28
CA LEU A 100 -24.62 22.38 -0.11
C LEU A 100 -24.09 22.81 -1.48
N PRO A 101 -24.94 23.39 -2.37
CA PRO A 101 -24.44 23.98 -3.59
C PRO A 101 -23.39 25.02 -3.23
N ALA A 102 -22.28 25.05 -3.97
CA ALA A 102 -21.22 26.02 -3.73
C ALA A 102 -21.84 27.43 -3.69
N ALA A 103 -21.51 28.20 -2.65
CA ALA A 103 -21.85 29.61 -2.65
C ALA A 103 -21.01 30.28 -3.75
N ASP A 104 -21.69 30.97 -4.67
CA ASP A 104 -21.07 31.80 -5.70
C ASP A 104 -20.12 32.86 -5.11
#